data_AF-A0A1H5V075-F1
#
_entry.id   AF-A0A1H5V075-F1
#
_cell.length_a   1.000
_cell.length_b   1.000
_cell.length_c   1.000
_cell.angle_alpha   90.00
_cell.angle_beta   90.00
_cell.angle_gamma   90.00
#
_symmetry.space_group_name_H-M   'P 1'
#
loop_
_entity.id
_entity.type
_entity.pdbx_description
1 polymer ?
#
loop_
_entity_poly.entity_id
_entity_poly.type
_entity_poly.pdbx_seq_one_letter_code
_entity_poly.pdbx_strand_id
1 'polypeptide(L)'
;MSTNTHGTPQRSTWLWVTLLAATFLTWGVGEQGLTGTWVVAALALISFWKGAVVILDFMALRNAPLLWRAITMGWIILVWSVIAIAYMKGLAQ
;
A
#
# COMPACT_ATOMS: atom_id res chain seq x y z
N MET A 1 15.60 -34.91 8.02
CA MET A 1 15.04 -33.89 7.11
C MET A 1 14.79 -32.62 7.91
N SER A 2 15.74 -31.69 7.92
CA SER A 2 15.58 -30.39 8.57
C SER A 2 14.95 -29.42 7.58
N THR A 3 13.63 -29.23 7.69
CA THR A 3 12.88 -28.20 6.96
C THR A 3 13.28 -26.83 7.51
N ASN A 4 14.34 -26.26 6.93
CA ASN A 4 14.70 -24.85 7.14
C ASN A 4 13.62 -24.00 6.49
N THR A 5 12.63 -23.60 7.27
CA THR A 5 11.51 -22.78 6.84
C THR A 5 12.00 -21.37 6.48
N HIS A 6 11.82 -21.00 5.21
CA HIS A 6 12.04 -19.67 4.70
C HIS A 6 11.13 -18.65 5.41
N GLY A 7 11.73 -17.61 6.03
CA GLY A 7 11.03 -16.46 6.62
C GLY A 7 10.24 -16.77 7.90
N THR A 8 10.20 -15.85 8.86
CA THR A 8 9.39 -16.03 10.08
C THR A 8 7.90 -15.93 9.72
N PRO A 9 7.12 -17.03 9.76
CA PRO A 9 5.74 -17.05 9.26
C PRO A 9 4.85 -16.02 9.96
N GLN A 10 5.14 -15.81 11.24
CA GLN A 10 4.38 -14.94 12.14
C GLN A 10 4.33 -13.49 11.66
N ARG A 11 5.44 -12.95 11.10
CA ARG A 11 5.48 -11.56 10.63
C ARG A 11 4.60 -11.36 9.40
N SER A 12 4.63 -12.31 8.47
CA SER A 12 3.78 -12.27 7.27
C SER A 12 2.30 -12.39 7.62
N THR A 13 1.95 -13.22 8.60
CA THR A 13 0.57 -13.33 9.12
C THR A 13 0.09 -12.01 9.71
N TRP A 14 0.92 -11.33 10.52
CA TRP A 14 0.55 -10.03 11.07
C TRP A 14 0.33 -8.96 9.99
N LEU A 15 1.24 -8.88 9.02
CA LEU A 15 1.08 -7.96 7.89
C LEU A 15 -0.18 -8.27 7.08
N TRP A 16 -0.48 -9.55 6.86
CA TRP A 16 -1.71 -9.98 6.20
C TRP A 16 -2.96 -9.53 6.96
N VAL A 17 -2.99 -9.70 8.29
CA VAL A 17 -4.10 -9.23 9.14
C VAL A 17 -4.23 -7.70 9.08
N THR A 18 -3.12 -6.96 9.12
CA THR A 18 -3.14 -5.49 8.97
C THR A 18 -3.70 -5.08 7.61
N LEU A 19 -3.36 -5.80 6.53
CA LEU A 19 -3.89 -5.54 5.18
C LEU A 19 -5.40 -5.81 5.08
N LEU A 20 -5.89 -6.85 5.76
CA LEU A 20 -7.33 -7.11 5.87
C LEU A 20 -8.03 -5.97 6.61
N ALA A 21 -7.52 -5.57 7.78
CA ALA A 21 -8.09 -4.47 8.56
C ALA A 21 -8.13 -3.16 7.76
N ALA A 22 -7.03 -2.84 7.04
CA ALA A 22 -6.98 -1.69 6.15
C ALA A 22 -8.06 -1.76 5.05
N THR A 23 -8.33 -2.96 4.51
CA THR A 23 -9.34 -3.16 3.48
C THR A 23 -10.75 -2.96 4.02
N PHE A 24 -11.06 -3.51 5.20
CA PHE A 24 -12.35 -3.28 5.87
C PHE A 24 -12.57 -1.81 6.20
N LEU A 25 -11.52 -1.11 6.61
CA LEU A 25 -11.60 0.32 6.89
C LEU A 25 -11.91 1.13 5.62
N THR A 26 -11.22 0.84 4.50
CA THR A 26 -11.52 1.50 3.22
C THR A 26 -12.92 1.18 2.72
N TRP A 27 -13.40 -0.06 2.93
CA TRP A 27 -14.75 -0.46 2.56
C TRP A 27 -15.81 0.27 3.38
N GLY A 28 -15.64 0.35 4.71
CA GLY A 28 -16.57 1.06 5.58
C GLY A 28 -16.66 2.55 5.28
N VAL A 29 -15.55 3.19 4.91
CA VAL A 29 -15.53 4.58 4.45
C VAL A 29 -16.32 4.75 3.14
N GLY A 30 -16.17 3.81 2.21
CA GLY A 30 -16.91 3.82 0.94
C GLY A 30 -18.41 3.58 1.10
N GLU A 31 -18.80 2.63 1.97
CA GLU A 31 -20.21 2.28 2.21
C GLU A 31 -20.99 3.43 2.86
N GLN A 32 -20.35 4.17 3.75
CA GLN A 32 -20.94 5.36 4.37
C GLN A 32 -21.03 6.56 3.41
N GLY A 33 -20.50 6.43 2.19
CA GLY A 33 -20.47 7.53 1.22
C GLY A 33 -19.68 8.74 1.71
N LEU A 34 -18.71 8.53 2.61
CA LEU A 34 -17.91 9.62 3.16
C LEU A 34 -17.11 10.26 2.02
N THR A 35 -17.45 11.51 1.73
CA THR A 35 -16.82 12.29 0.67
C THR A 35 -16.12 13.50 1.28
N GLY A 36 -15.04 13.95 0.66
CA GLY A 36 -14.27 15.11 1.09
C GLY A 36 -12.77 14.93 0.89
N THR A 37 -12.07 16.04 0.70
CA THR A 37 -10.63 16.08 0.42
C THR A 37 -9.82 15.33 1.46
N TRP A 38 -10.18 15.45 2.74
CA TRP A 38 -9.52 14.74 3.84
C TRP A 38 -9.76 13.23 3.82
N VAL A 39 -10.95 12.79 3.44
CA VAL A 39 -11.27 11.36 3.30
C VAL A 39 -10.50 10.75 2.14
N VAL A 40 -10.46 11.44 1.00
CA VAL A 40 -9.68 11.02 -0.17
C VAL A 40 -8.19 10.96 0.16
N ALA A 41 -7.66 11.96 0.88
CA ALA A 41 -6.27 11.97 1.34
C ALA A 41 -5.94 10.81 2.30
N ALA A 42 -6.86 10.47 3.21
CA ALA A 42 -6.71 9.33 4.11
C ALA A 42 -6.71 8.00 3.34
N LEU A 43 -7.66 7.81 2.42
CA LEU A 43 -7.71 6.63 1.54
C LEU A 43 -6.46 6.51 0.68
N ALA A 44 -5.94 7.65 0.20
CA ALA A 44 -4.72 7.71 -0.56
C ALA A 44 -3.52 7.21 0.24
N LEU A 45 -3.37 7.71 1.47
CA LEU A 45 -2.28 7.32 2.38
C LEU A 45 -2.37 5.84 2.75
N ILE A 46 -3.56 5.32 3.03
CA ILE A 46 -3.80 3.90 3.33
C ILE A 46 -3.39 3.03 2.14
N SER A 47 -3.78 3.42 0.92
CA SER A 47 -3.49 2.66 -0.29
C SER A 47 -1.99 2.70 -0.65
N PHE A 48 -1.31 3.83 -0.48
CA PHE A 48 0.15 3.93 -0.59
C PHE A 48 0.86 3.00 0.41
N TRP A 49 0.48 3.08 1.68
CA TRP A 49 1.06 2.25 2.75
C TRP A 49 0.87 0.75 2.47
N LYS A 50 -0.35 0.35 2.12
CA LYS A 50 -0.69 -1.04 1.75
C LYS A 50 0.16 -1.53 0.58
N GLY A 51 0.31 -0.71 -0.47
CA GLY A 51 1.18 -1.03 -1.61
C GLY A 51 2.65 -1.21 -1.21
N ALA A 52 3.18 -0.33 -0.36
CA ALA A 52 4.55 -0.43 0.14
C ALA A 52 4.81 -1.73 0.93
N VAL A 53 3.87 -2.12 1.80
CA VAL A 53 3.92 -3.39 2.55
C VAL A 53 3.94 -4.59 1.59
N VAL A 54 3.10 -4.59 0.56
CA VAL A 54 3.05 -5.68 -0.42
C VAL A 54 4.37 -5.80 -1.19
N ILE A 55 4.93 -4.69 -1.67
CA ILE A 55 6.18 -4.68 -2.43
C ILE A 55 7.34 -5.18 -1.56
N LEU A 56 7.47 -4.68 -0.34
CA LEU A 56 8.61 -5.00 0.52
C LEU A 56 8.54 -6.43 1.07
N ASP A 57 7.37 -6.83 1.57
CA ASP A 57 7.25 -8.03 2.39
C ASP A 57 6.63 -9.23 1.66
N PHE A 58 5.65 -9.01 0.78
CA PHE A 58 5.01 -10.11 0.03
C PHE A 58 5.72 -10.44 -1.27
N MET A 59 6.25 -9.45 -1.99
CA MET A 59 7.11 -9.71 -3.15
C MET A 59 8.56 -10.04 -2.75
N ALA A 60 8.87 -10.05 -1.45
CA ALA A 60 10.21 -10.29 -0.91
C ALA A 60 11.30 -9.34 -1.46
N LEU A 61 10.93 -8.19 -2.04
CA LEU A 61 11.91 -7.21 -2.56
C LEU A 61 12.75 -6.56 -1.46
N ARG A 62 12.43 -6.77 -0.17
CA ARG A 62 13.25 -6.32 0.95
C ARG A 62 14.68 -6.87 0.90
N ASN A 63 14.88 -8.10 0.41
CA ASN A 63 16.20 -8.74 0.28
C ASN A 63 16.73 -8.71 -1.17
N ALA A 64 15.98 -8.11 -2.10
CA ALA A 64 16.35 -8.04 -3.51
C ALA A 64 17.40 -6.93 -3.76
N PRO A 65 18.11 -6.98 -4.92
CA PRO A 65 19.05 -5.94 -5.31
C PRO A 65 18.42 -4.55 -5.27
N LEU A 66 19.19 -3.55 -4.81
CA LEU A 66 18.70 -2.19 -4.56
C LEU A 66 18.01 -1.57 -5.78
N LEU A 67 18.45 -1.92 -7.00
CA LEU A 67 17.87 -1.47 -8.26
C LEU A 67 16.38 -1.83 -8.38
N TRP A 68 16.01 -3.07 -8.10
CA TRP A 68 14.62 -3.54 -8.21
C TRP A 68 13.72 -2.92 -7.16
N ARG A 69 14.24 -2.77 -5.94
CA ARG A 69 13.55 -2.07 -4.86
C ARG A 69 13.33 -0.59 -5.20
N ALA A 70 14.34 0.08 -5.77
CA ALA A 70 14.25 1.48 -6.16
C ALA A 70 13.28 1.70 -7.32
N ILE A 71 13.28 0.83 -8.33
CA ILE A 71 12.35 0.91 -9.46
C ILE A 71 10.91 0.75 -8.99
N THR A 72 10.61 -0.28 -8.19
CA THR A 72 9.24 -0.53 -7.71
C THR A 72 8.74 0.54 -6.73
N MET A 73 9.59 1.00 -5.80
CA MET A 73 9.25 2.13 -4.92
C MET A 73 9.11 3.44 -5.69
N GLY A 74 10.00 3.71 -6.63
CA GLY A 74 9.93 4.89 -7.48
C GLY A 74 8.65 4.89 -8.31
N TRP A 75 8.26 3.73 -8.83
CA TRP A 75 7.02 3.57 -9.59
C TRP A 75 5.77 3.86 -8.76
N ILE A 76 5.64 3.30 -7.55
CA ILE A 76 4.47 3.58 -6.70
C ILE A 76 4.40 5.06 -6.30
N ILE A 77 5.55 5.69 -6.00
CA ILE A 77 5.61 7.13 -5.71
C ILE A 77 5.19 7.96 -6.93
N LEU A 78 5.65 7.58 -8.12
CA LEU A 78 5.30 8.26 -9.37
C LEU A 78 3.80 8.17 -9.61
N VAL A 79 3.21 6.97 -9.54
CA VAL A 79 1.77 6.77 -9.76
C VAL A 79 0.95 7.57 -8.76
N TRP A 80 1.31 7.55 -7.47
CA TRP A 80 0.63 8.36 -6.46
C TRP A 80 0.75 9.87 -6.69
N SER A 81 1.92 10.33 -7.14
CA SER A 81 2.14 11.73 -7.49
C SER A 81 1.25 12.16 -8.66
N VAL A 82 1.15 11.32 -9.70
CA VAL A 82 0.29 11.57 -10.85
C VAL A 82 -1.18 11.62 -10.44
N ILE A 83 -1.64 10.67 -9.62
CA ILE A 83 -3.02 10.65 -9.09
C ILE A 83 -3.30 11.91 -8.26
N ALA A 84 -2.37 12.32 -7.39
CA ALA A 84 -2.52 13.52 -6.58
C ALA A 84 -2.62 14.78 -7.45
N ILE A 85 -1.77 14.93 -8.47
CA ILE A 85 -1.82 16.05 -9.41
C ILE A 85 -3.13 16.06 -10.19
N ALA A 86 -3.59 14.90 -10.68
CA ALA A 86 -4.85 14.78 -11.40
C ALA A 86 -6.03 15.17 -10.50
N TYR A 87 -6.03 14.73 -9.25
CA TYR A 87 -7.05 15.09 -8.26
C TYR A 87 -7.05 16.59 -7.96
N MET A 88 -5.87 17.20 -7.76
CA MET A 88 -5.75 18.66 -7.56
C MET A 88 -6.27 19.46 -8.76
N LYS A 89 -5.97 19.00 -9.97
CA LYS A 89 -6.48 19.63 -11.19
C LYS A 89 -8.00 19.47 -11.32
N GLY A 90 -8.55 18.30 -10.99
CA GLY A 90 -9.98 18.06 -10.99
C GLY A 90 -10.73 18.86 -9.91
N LEU A 91 -10.12 19.12 -8.76
CA LEU A 91 -10.65 19.99 -7.71
C LEU A 91 -10.69 21.48 -8.10
N ALA A 92 -9.86 21.89 -9.05
CA ALA A 92 -9.79 23.27 -9.52
C ALA A 92 -10.80 23.61 -10.63
N GLN A 93 -11.62 22.63 -11.05
CA GLN A 93 -12.69 22.78 -12.04
C GLN A 93 -14.05 22.89 -11.36
#